data_AF-A0A1D6IBA9-F1
#
_entry.id   AF-A0A1D6IBA9-F1
#
_cell.length_a   1.000
_cell.length_b   1.000
_cell.length_c   1.000
_cell.angle_alpha   90.00
_cell.angle_beta   90.00
_cell.angle_gamma   90.00
#
_symmetry.space_group_name_H-M   'P 1'
#
loop_
_entity.id
_entity.type
_entity.pdbx_description
1 polymer ?
#
loop_
_entity_poly.entity_id
_entity_poly.type
_entity_poly.pdbx_seq_one_letter_code
_entity_poly.pdbx_strand_id
1 'polypeptide(L)'
;MAASPQQQGQGGPGSGGWTPEQFWSLLDKADRRFARVRDLPSFGRQEPDEFAKAFRAYTQLWRMQQEHRHRLLDAGLRRWQVGEIAARIAHLYYAQYQRTADTALLSEAFVFYHAVLDRAYFQDADHHLAPAKHLRFLARFLLVALLLGRRSHTVPRLASDIRTLLDDSKKSFQDAEYKEWKHVVQEIARFLRADSPFMNMRPLRYSYAFDPPPDTLRTVPTTVKKRGLVLSDTILCSYYPNEVKFTDLSIDVFRMVQCLEWEPCGSFALNDGYSAHDESGQNQPNLLKDLRDAALPPNPLKTILYRPSVTHFLTVLSTKCEELPSNGIMLIYLSATGEMGTSGFCPDTGENVLSNFNKFDISSLSHTSSKENKEPCLWLGCRETEGSNCIYPGDLIPFTRRPLFLVIDSSTSYAFKAGLFDLFPSLELSNHYLDNEGWRSFPFLAYLNLLGTKGLVTGIHCLMPCTEFCRS
;
A
#
# COMPACT_ATOMS: atom_id res chain seq x y z
N MET A 1 -24.05 -58.59 37.71
CA MET A 1 -22.95 -59.24 38.44
C MET A 1 -22.01 -59.93 37.46
N ALA A 2 -20.80 -59.40 37.32
CA ALA A 2 -19.52 -60.11 37.14
C ALA A 2 -19.28 -60.86 35.80
N ALA A 3 -18.12 -60.80 35.14
CA ALA A 3 -16.82 -60.18 35.40
C ALA A 3 -16.05 -60.00 34.07
N SER A 4 -15.06 -59.11 34.06
CA SER A 4 -14.06 -58.92 32.99
C SER A 4 -13.20 -60.17 32.74
N PRO A 5 -12.44 -60.19 31.63
CA PRO A 5 -10.99 -60.23 31.85
C PRO A 5 -10.14 -59.36 30.89
N GLN A 6 -9.13 -58.76 31.53
CA GLN A 6 -7.73 -58.60 31.12
C GLN A 6 -7.34 -57.79 29.87
N GLN A 7 -6.71 -56.65 30.18
CA GLN A 7 -5.60 -56.07 29.44
C GLN A 7 -4.50 -57.11 29.18
N GLN A 8 -4.09 -57.23 27.91
CA GLN A 8 -2.72 -57.53 27.53
C GLN A 8 -2.28 -56.49 26.50
N GLY A 9 -1.27 -55.72 26.86
CA GLY A 9 -0.59 -54.82 25.95
C GLY A 9 0.37 -55.59 25.04
N GLN A 10 0.43 -55.18 23.79
CA GLN A 10 1.65 -54.95 23.01
C GLN A 10 1.24 -54.41 21.64
N GLY A 11 1.72 -53.21 21.30
CA GLY A 11 1.38 -52.55 20.05
C GLY A 11 2.25 -51.34 19.77
N GLY A 12 3.52 -51.58 19.40
CA GLY A 12 4.26 -50.76 18.43
C GLY A 12 5.04 -49.54 18.94
N PRO A 13 6.32 -49.39 18.56
CA PRO A 13 7.02 -48.10 18.62
C PRO A 13 6.56 -47.27 17.41
N GLY A 14 5.59 -46.38 17.59
CA GLY A 14 4.98 -45.71 16.45
C GLY A 14 4.18 -44.47 16.81
N SER A 15 4.88 -43.35 17.00
CA SER A 15 4.39 -42.00 16.68
C SER A 15 5.54 -41.05 16.98
N GLY A 16 6.25 -40.58 15.95
CA GLY A 16 7.04 -39.35 16.04
C GLY A 16 6.09 -38.17 16.27
N GLY A 17 5.46 -38.16 17.45
CA GLY A 17 4.33 -37.33 17.79
C GLY A 17 4.80 -35.91 18.00
N TRP A 18 4.16 -34.99 17.30
CA TRP A 18 4.35 -33.56 17.53
C TRP A 18 4.07 -33.19 18.99
N THR A 19 4.88 -32.28 19.54
CA THR A 19 4.76 -31.82 20.94
C THR A 19 4.41 -30.33 21.02
N PRO A 20 3.73 -29.85 22.08
CA PRO A 20 3.41 -28.43 22.25
C PRO A 20 4.66 -27.52 22.26
N GLU A 21 5.82 -28.00 22.70
CA GLU A 21 7.08 -27.25 22.67
C GLU A 21 7.51 -26.93 21.24
N GLN A 22 7.20 -27.80 20.28
CA GLN A 22 7.46 -27.55 18.86
C GLN A 22 6.61 -26.38 18.33
N PHE A 23 5.39 -26.19 18.85
CA PHE A 23 4.57 -25.01 18.54
C PHE A 23 5.26 -23.73 18.98
N TRP A 24 5.62 -23.65 20.26
CA TRP A 24 6.19 -22.45 20.85
C TRP A 24 7.55 -22.11 20.24
N SER A 25 8.39 -23.12 20.00
CA SER A 25 9.66 -22.94 19.28
C SER A 25 9.45 -22.42 17.85
N LEU A 26 8.45 -22.93 17.14
CA LEU A 26 8.10 -22.45 15.80
C LEU A 26 7.55 -21.02 15.83
N LEU A 27 6.76 -20.65 16.85
CA LEU A 27 6.26 -19.30 17.05
C LEU A 27 7.41 -18.31 17.25
N ASP A 28 8.32 -18.58 18.17
CA ASP A 28 9.51 -17.74 18.39
C ASP A 28 10.37 -17.58 17.13
N LYS A 29 10.46 -18.64 16.33
CA LYS A 29 11.17 -18.62 15.05
C LYS A 29 10.44 -17.80 14.00
N ALA A 30 9.11 -17.88 13.93
CA ALA A 30 8.28 -17.09 13.03
C ALA A 30 8.36 -15.59 13.39
N ASP A 31 8.38 -15.27 14.68
CA ASP A 31 8.51 -13.90 15.20
C ASP A 31 9.84 -13.26 14.81
N ARG A 32 10.94 -14.00 14.99
CA ARG A 32 12.28 -13.54 14.57
C ARG A 32 12.35 -13.31 13.05
N ARG A 33 11.73 -14.18 12.26
CA ARG A 33 11.67 -14.01 10.80
C ARG A 33 10.80 -12.82 10.41
N PHE A 34 9.66 -12.62 11.07
CA PHE A 34 8.79 -11.47 10.86
C PHE A 34 9.52 -10.15 11.13
N ALA A 35 10.27 -10.07 12.24
CA ALA A 35 11.07 -8.90 12.57
C ALA A 35 12.12 -8.62 11.49
N ARG A 36 12.78 -9.65 10.95
CA ARG A 36 13.72 -9.48 9.82
C ARG A 36 13.06 -8.98 8.55
N VAL A 37 11.86 -9.47 8.23
CA VAL A 37 11.11 -9.01 7.04
C VAL A 37 10.85 -7.52 7.08
N ARG A 38 10.51 -7.00 8.27
CA ARG A 38 10.32 -5.55 8.50
C ARG A 38 11.58 -4.74 8.20
N ASP A 39 12.75 -5.26 8.54
CA ASP A 39 14.00 -4.50 8.48
C ASP A 39 14.62 -4.47 7.05
N LEU A 40 14.01 -5.16 6.08
CA LEU A 40 14.51 -5.24 4.71
C LEU A 40 14.21 -3.97 3.90
N PRO A 41 15.02 -3.64 2.88
CA PRO A 41 14.72 -2.55 1.96
C PRO A 41 13.36 -2.77 1.28
N SER A 42 12.55 -1.73 1.23
CA SER A 42 11.25 -1.74 0.54
C SER A 42 11.38 -1.71 -0.99
N PHE A 43 12.57 -1.40 -1.51
CA PHE A 43 12.89 -1.27 -2.92
C PHE A 43 13.79 -2.43 -3.39
N GLY A 44 13.56 -2.89 -4.62
CA GLY A 44 14.22 -4.06 -5.23
C GLY A 44 13.22 -5.04 -5.82
N ARG A 45 13.52 -5.64 -6.96
CA ARG A 45 12.62 -6.54 -7.69
C ARG A 45 12.51 -7.93 -7.07
N GLN A 46 13.61 -8.49 -6.60
CA GLN A 46 13.59 -9.81 -5.98
C GLN A 46 12.90 -9.74 -4.61
N GLU A 47 11.95 -10.64 -4.38
CA GLU A 47 11.39 -10.83 -3.05
C GLU A 47 12.47 -11.45 -2.16
N PRO A 48 12.78 -10.87 -0.99
CA PRO A 48 13.76 -11.45 -0.11
C PRO A 48 13.32 -12.83 0.40
N ASP A 49 14.23 -13.81 0.38
CA ASP A 49 14.00 -15.17 0.88
C ASP A 49 13.40 -15.23 2.31
N GLU A 50 13.73 -14.24 3.14
CA GLU A 50 13.22 -14.12 4.50
C GLU A 50 11.69 -13.97 4.53
N PHE A 51 11.07 -13.34 3.53
CA PHE A 51 9.61 -13.24 3.42
C PHE A 51 8.98 -14.62 3.23
N ALA A 52 9.43 -15.37 2.22
CA ALA A 52 8.96 -16.74 1.98
C ALA A 52 9.22 -17.66 3.18
N LYS A 53 10.30 -17.47 3.93
CA LYS A 53 10.58 -18.20 5.18
C LYS A 53 9.64 -17.79 6.31
N ALA A 54 9.29 -16.52 6.46
CA ALA A 54 8.33 -16.03 7.44
C ALA A 54 6.93 -16.57 7.13
N PHE A 55 6.48 -16.42 5.88
CA PHE A 55 5.18 -16.88 5.43
C PHE A 55 5.00 -18.38 5.67
N ARG A 56 5.97 -19.22 5.25
CA ARG A 56 5.95 -20.67 5.52
C ARG A 56 5.84 -21.01 7.00
N ALA A 57 6.56 -20.30 7.88
CA ALA A 57 6.52 -20.55 9.31
C ALA A 57 5.13 -20.22 9.90
N TYR A 58 4.53 -19.09 9.53
CA TYR A 58 3.19 -18.74 9.99
C TYR A 58 2.10 -19.63 9.39
N THR A 59 2.20 -20.04 8.12
CA THR A 59 1.28 -21.01 7.54
C THR A 59 1.33 -22.34 8.27
N GLN A 60 2.53 -22.80 8.65
CA GLN A 60 2.69 -24.02 9.45
C GLN A 60 2.09 -23.87 10.85
N LEU A 61 2.32 -22.74 11.54
CA LEU A 61 1.69 -22.44 12.83
C LEU A 61 0.16 -22.44 12.73
N TRP A 62 -0.38 -21.83 11.67
CA TRP A 62 -1.81 -21.76 11.44
C TRP A 62 -2.43 -23.15 11.23
N ARG A 63 -1.77 -24.04 10.47
CA ARG A 63 -2.22 -25.44 10.32
C ARG A 63 -2.15 -26.19 11.64
N MET A 64 -1.03 -26.09 12.35
CA MET A 64 -0.85 -26.75 13.65
C MET A 64 -1.91 -26.31 14.66
N GLN A 65 -2.27 -25.02 14.70
CA GLN A 65 -3.32 -24.53 15.59
C GLN A 65 -4.71 -25.05 15.18
N GLN A 66 -4.99 -25.24 13.89
CA GLN A 66 -6.25 -25.81 13.43
C GLN A 66 -6.38 -27.31 13.74
N GLU A 67 -5.31 -28.08 13.50
CA GLU A 67 -5.31 -29.54 13.64
C GLU A 67 -5.21 -30.01 15.10
N HIS A 68 -4.48 -29.26 15.95
CA HIS A 68 -4.18 -29.67 17.33
C HIS A 68 -4.70 -28.69 18.38
N ARG A 69 -5.80 -27.96 18.06
CA ARG A 69 -6.34 -26.89 18.91
C ARG A 69 -6.56 -27.30 20.37
N HIS A 70 -7.18 -28.45 20.61
CA HIS A 70 -7.48 -28.93 21.97
C HIS A 70 -6.21 -29.08 22.82
N ARG A 71 -5.18 -29.76 22.29
CA ARG A 71 -3.90 -29.93 23.01
C ARG A 71 -3.18 -28.61 23.25
N LEU A 72 -3.28 -27.67 22.31
CA LEU A 72 -2.68 -26.35 22.45
C LEU A 72 -3.37 -25.51 23.53
N LEU A 73 -4.70 -25.60 23.62
CA LEU A 73 -5.45 -24.95 24.71
C LEU A 73 -5.05 -25.53 26.07
N ASP A 74 -4.91 -26.85 26.17
CA ASP A 74 -4.42 -27.53 27.38
C ASP A 74 -2.98 -27.12 27.72
N ALA A 75 -2.14 -26.90 26.70
CA ALA A 75 -0.78 -26.37 26.83
C ALA A 75 -0.72 -24.85 27.08
N GLY A 76 -1.85 -24.19 27.28
CA GLY A 76 -1.92 -22.77 27.68
C GLY A 76 -2.08 -21.76 26.54
N LEU A 77 -2.29 -22.19 25.29
CA LEU A 77 -2.55 -21.28 24.17
C LEU A 77 -3.80 -20.43 24.45
N ARG A 78 -3.65 -19.11 24.40
CA ARG A 78 -4.72 -18.15 24.61
C ARG A 78 -5.34 -17.71 23.30
N ARG A 79 -6.60 -17.29 23.39
CA ARG A 79 -7.38 -16.83 22.24
C ARG A 79 -6.70 -15.63 21.55
N TRP A 80 -6.26 -14.63 22.31
CA TRP A 80 -5.55 -13.47 21.76
C TRP A 80 -4.25 -13.82 21.02
N GLN A 81 -3.54 -14.88 21.41
CA GLN A 81 -2.33 -15.33 20.71
C GLN A 81 -2.66 -15.87 19.31
N VAL A 82 -3.80 -16.56 19.16
CA VAL A 82 -4.31 -16.97 17.85
C VAL A 82 -4.66 -15.74 17.00
N GLY A 83 -5.23 -14.72 17.63
CA GLY A 83 -5.48 -13.41 17.01
C GLY A 83 -4.19 -12.73 16.52
N GLU A 84 -3.12 -12.77 17.30
CA GLU A 84 -1.81 -12.22 16.89
C GLU A 84 -1.21 -12.97 15.70
N ILE A 85 -1.30 -14.31 15.69
CA ILE A 85 -0.84 -15.13 14.55
C ILE A 85 -1.63 -14.74 13.28
N ALA A 86 -2.95 -14.64 13.36
CA ALA A 86 -3.81 -14.24 12.25
C ALA A 86 -3.48 -12.81 11.76
N ALA A 87 -3.32 -11.85 12.68
CA ALA A 87 -2.97 -10.48 12.35
C ALA A 87 -1.59 -10.35 11.69
N ARG A 88 -0.63 -11.21 12.04
CA ARG A 88 0.70 -11.27 11.41
C ARG A 88 0.66 -11.90 10.03
N ILE A 89 -0.15 -12.93 9.82
CA ILE A 89 -0.41 -13.48 8.48
C ILE A 89 -1.03 -12.40 7.58
N ALA A 90 -2.03 -11.68 8.09
CA ALA A 90 -2.65 -10.55 7.38
C ALA A 90 -1.61 -9.48 6.99
N HIS A 91 -0.71 -9.16 7.92
CA HIS A 91 0.34 -8.18 7.66
C HIS A 91 1.34 -8.65 6.60
N LEU A 92 1.70 -9.94 6.57
CA LEU A 92 2.56 -10.47 5.51
C LEU A 92 1.89 -10.32 4.14
N TYR A 93 0.62 -10.71 4.01
CA TYR A 93 -0.13 -10.50 2.77
C TYR A 93 -0.15 -9.01 2.35
N TYR A 94 -0.42 -8.11 3.30
CA TYR A 94 -0.40 -6.68 3.04
C TYR A 94 0.97 -6.17 2.59
N ALA A 95 2.06 -6.61 3.24
CA ALA A 95 3.42 -6.22 2.87
C ALA A 95 3.79 -6.67 1.44
N GLN A 96 3.33 -7.85 1.02
CA GLN A 96 3.51 -8.29 -0.37
C GLN A 96 2.65 -7.48 -1.35
N TYR A 97 1.42 -7.12 -0.97
CA TYR A 97 0.58 -6.21 -1.75
C TYR A 97 1.25 -4.84 -1.92
N GLN A 98 1.92 -4.32 -0.89
CA GLN A 98 2.63 -3.03 -0.98
C GLN A 98 3.73 -3.04 -2.06
N ARG A 99 4.23 -4.21 -2.46
CA ARG A 99 5.22 -4.35 -3.54
C ARG A 99 4.58 -4.65 -4.90
N THR A 100 3.56 -5.50 -4.92
CA THR A 100 3.01 -6.10 -6.15
C THR A 100 1.75 -5.41 -6.68
N ALA A 101 1.08 -4.61 -5.85
CA ALA A 101 -0.27 -4.08 -6.13
C ALA A 101 -1.31 -5.18 -6.44
N ASP A 102 -1.07 -6.44 -6.07
CA ASP A 102 -2.01 -7.53 -6.33
C ASP A 102 -3.16 -7.53 -5.30
N THR A 103 -4.35 -7.15 -5.76
CA THR A 103 -5.56 -7.01 -4.93
C THR A 103 -6.03 -8.35 -4.35
N ALA A 104 -5.61 -9.50 -4.89
CA ALA A 104 -5.87 -10.79 -4.29
C ALA A 104 -5.18 -10.93 -2.93
N LEU A 105 -3.91 -10.49 -2.81
CA LEU A 105 -3.17 -10.47 -1.55
C LEU A 105 -3.84 -9.53 -0.54
N LEU A 106 -4.30 -8.38 -1.00
CA LEU A 106 -5.00 -7.43 -0.15
C LEU A 106 -6.33 -8.00 0.37
N SER A 107 -7.04 -8.77 -0.45
CA SER A 107 -8.26 -9.47 -0.07
C SER A 107 -7.99 -10.55 0.98
N GLU A 108 -6.92 -11.33 0.83
CA GLU A 108 -6.49 -12.30 1.85
C GLU A 108 -6.17 -11.59 3.17
N ALA A 109 -5.43 -10.47 3.14
CA ALA A 109 -5.15 -9.69 4.34
C ALA A 109 -6.45 -9.23 5.04
N PHE A 110 -7.44 -8.78 4.26
CA PHE A 110 -8.74 -8.37 4.79
C PHE A 110 -9.47 -9.51 5.49
N VAL A 111 -9.51 -10.71 4.90
CA VAL A 111 -10.18 -11.88 5.51
C VAL A 111 -9.59 -12.19 6.88
N PHE A 112 -8.26 -12.20 7.01
CA PHE A 112 -7.62 -12.43 8.31
C PHE A 112 -7.90 -11.29 9.31
N TYR A 113 -7.76 -10.02 8.90
CA TYR A 113 -8.04 -8.90 9.80
C TYR A 113 -9.50 -8.86 10.25
N HIS A 114 -10.44 -9.06 9.32
CA HIS A 114 -11.86 -9.13 9.60
C HIS A 114 -12.17 -10.27 10.58
N ALA A 115 -11.63 -11.46 10.34
CA ALA A 115 -11.80 -12.60 11.24
C ALA A 115 -11.25 -12.36 12.65
N VAL A 116 -10.16 -11.57 12.79
CA VAL A 116 -9.61 -11.20 14.10
C VAL A 116 -10.58 -10.29 14.85
N LEU A 117 -11.15 -9.28 14.17
CA LEU A 117 -12.10 -8.34 14.74
C LEU A 117 -13.44 -9.00 15.07
N ASP A 118 -14.01 -9.73 14.11
CA ASP A 118 -15.34 -10.34 14.20
C ASP A 118 -15.44 -11.37 15.32
N ARG A 119 -14.42 -12.22 15.47
CA ARG A 119 -14.35 -13.22 16.56
C ARG A 119 -13.85 -12.65 17.88
N ALA A 120 -13.67 -11.32 17.95
CA ALA A 120 -13.25 -10.58 19.14
C ALA A 120 -12.03 -11.18 19.84
N TYR A 121 -11.00 -11.59 19.09
CA TYR A 121 -9.84 -12.29 19.64
C TYR A 121 -9.08 -11.48 20.69
N PHE A 122 -9.20 -10.14 20.69
CA PHE A 122 -8.53 -9.24 21.63
C PHE A 122 -9.41 -8.77 22.78
N GLN A 123 -10.65 -9.24 22.90
CA GLN A 123 -11.57 -8.82 23.97
C GLN A 123 -11.11 -9.26 25.36
N ASP A 124 -10.50 -10.44 25.49
CA ASP A 124 -10.03 -11.00 26.77
C ASP A 124 -8.55 -10.70 27.05
N ALA A 125 -7.96 -9.69 26.39
CA ALA A 125 -6.51 -9.46 26.38
C ALA A 125 -6.03 -8.40 27.38
N ASP A 126 -6.92 -7.93 28.29
CA ASP A 126 -6.82 -6.69 29.08
C ASP A 126 -5.48 -6.39 29.79
N HIS A 127 -4.71 -7.40 30.18
CA HIS A 127 -3.41 -7.21 30.82
C HIS A 127 -2.20 -7.58 29.94
N HIS A 128 -2.42 -8.21 28.79
CA HIS A 128 -1.36 -8.74 27.93
C HIS A 128 -1.19 -7.95 26.62
N LEU A 129 -2.25 -7.29 26.16
CA LEU A 129 -2.22 -6.48 24.94
C LEU A 129 -2.19 -4.99 25.30
N ALA A 130 -1.03 -4.36 25.13
CA ALA A 130 -0.90 -2.92 25.29
C ALA A 130 -1.92 -2.20 24.37
N PRO A 131 -2.66 -1.17 24.84
CA PRO A 131 -3.63 -0.45 24.02
C PRO A 131 -3.07 0.04 22.70
N ALA A 132 -1.80 0.46 22.72
CA ALA A 132 -1.02 0.78 21.53
C ALA A 132 -1.07 -0.34 20.50
N LYS A 133 -0.73 -1.59 20.86
CA LYS A 133 -0.75 -2.74 19.94
C LYS A 133 -2.13 -2.94 19.30
N HIS A 134 -3.21 -2.75 20.06
CA HIS A 134 -4.56 -2.86 19.52
C HIS A 134 -4.88 -1.73 18.55
N LEU A 135 -4.54 -0.47 18.87
CA LEU A 135 -4.66 0.65 17.92
C LEU A 135 -3.87 0.40 16.62
N ARG A 136 -2.67 -0.19 16.72
CA ARG A 136 -1.86 -0.58 15.54
C ARG A 136 -2.56 -1.61 14.67
N PHE A 137 -3.21 -2.60 15.29
CA PHE A 137 -3.98 -3.59 14.57
C PHE A 137 -5.15 -2.94 13.83
N LEU A 138 -5.95 -2.12 14.53
CA LEU A 138 -7.11 -1.44 13.94
C LEU A 138 -6.70 -0.48 12.82
N ALA A 139 -5.62 0.29 13.00
CA ALA A 139 -5.10 1.20 11.97
C ALA A 139 -4.64 0.44 10.71
N ARG A 140 -3.94 -0.69 10.86
CA ARG A 140 -3.55 -1.53 9.72
C ARG A 140 -4.77 -2.14 9.02
N PHE A 141 -5.76 -2.59 9.78
CA PHE A 141 -7.00 -3.10 9.18
C PHE A 141 -7.77 -1.99 8.44
N LEU A 142 -7.83 -0.78 9.01
CA LEU A 142 -8.46 0.36 8.37
C LEU A 142 -7.80 0.70 7.04
N LEU A 143 -6.46 0.65 6.98
CA LEU A 143 -5.70 0.86 5.75
C LEU A 143 -6.02 -0.18 4.67
N VAL A 144 -6.07 -1.46 5.04
CA VAL A 144 -6.46 -2.56 4.13
C VAL A 144 -7.90 -2.38 3.64
N ALA A 145 -8.82 -2.04 4.53
CA ALA A 145 -10.23 -1.81 4.20
C ALA A 145 -10.41 -0.61 3.26
N LEU A 146 -9.63 0.47 3.45
CA LEU A 146 -9.60 1.63 2.54
C LEU A 146 -9.13 1.26 1.14
N LEU A 147 -8.01 0.53 1.04
CA LEU A 147 -7.42 0.14 -0.24
C LEU A 147 -8.31 -0.83 -1.03
N LEU A 148 -9.06 -1.71 -0.35
CA LEU A 148 -10.06 -2.57 -1.00
C LEU A 148 -11.36 -1.86 -1.37
N GLY A 149 -11.55 -0.61 -0.96
CA GLY A 149 -12.79 0.12 -1.22
C GLY A 149 -13.96 -0.26 -0.31
N ARG A 150 -13.73 -0.88 0.86
CA ARG A 150 -14.80 -1.24 1.83
C ARG A 150 -15.28 -0.02 2.65
N ARG A 151 -15.72 1.03 1.95
CA ARG A 151 -15.93 2.39 2.48
C ARG A 151 -17.24 2.58 3.24
N SER A 152 -18.28 1.79 2.93
CA SER A 152 -19.64 2.03 3.46
C SER A 152 -19.83 1.64 4.93
N HIS A 153 -19.33 0.47 5.34
CA HIS A 153 -19.55 -0.06 6.70
C HIS A 153 -18.25 -0.27 7.49
N THR A 154 -17.26 -0.95 6.90
CA THR A 154 -16.05 -1.37 7.62
C THR A 154 -15.15 -0.20 8.01
N VAL A 155 -14.87 0.72 7.08
CA VAL A 155 -14.00 1.87 7.35
C VAL A 155 -14.57 2.80 8.44
N PRO A 156 -15.86 3.22 8.41
CA PRO A 156 -16.45 4.03 9.49
C PRO A 156 -16.43 3.32 10.85
N ARG A 157 -16.74 2.01 10.88
CA ARG A 157 -16.68 1.20 12.10
C ARG A 157 -15.27 1.22 12.71
N LEU A 158 -14.25 0.92 11.91
CA LEU A 158 -12.86 0.91 12.38
C LEU A 158 -12.38 2.29 12.85
N ALA A 159 -12.75 3.36 12.14
CA ALA A 159 -12.41 4.71 12.53
C ALA A 159 -13.06 5.10 13.88
N SER A 160 -14.28 4.62 14.13
CA SER A 160 -14.95 4.76 15.42
C SER A 160 -14.25 3.95 16.51
N ASP A 161 -13.97 2.68 16.26
CA ASP A 161 -13.32 1.77 17.22
C ASP A 161 -11.94 2.30 17.66
N ILE A 162 -11.14 2.84 16.73
CA ILE A 162 -9.85 3.47 17.04
C ILE A 162 -10.04 4.68 17.97
N ARG A 163 -11.06 5.51 17.72
CA ARG A 163 -11.32 6.70 18.53
C ARG A 163 -11.76 6.31 19.94
N THR A 164 -12.74 5.43 20.06
CA THR A 164 -13.23 4.93 21.34
C THR A 164 -12.11 4.28 22.14
N LEU A 165 -11.32 3.41 21.51
CA LEU A 165 -10.21 2.74 22.17
C LEU A 165 -9.16 3.74 22.69
N LEU A 166 -8.84 4.79 21.93
CA LEU A 166 -7.91 5.84 22.38
C LEU A 166 -8.47 6.63 23.58
N ASP A 167 -9.75 6.99 23.54
CA ASP A 167 -10.40 7.75 24.62
C ASP A 167 -10.46 6.93 25.93
N ASP A 168 -10.78 5.64 25.84
CA ASP A 168 -10.86 4.73 26.99
C ASP A 168 -9.49 4.43 27.61
N SER A 169 -8.45 4.38 26.78
CA SER A 169 -7.09 4.02 27.20
C SER A 169 -6.22 5.20 27.63
N LYS A 170 -6.78 6.42 27.73
CA LYS A 170 -6.05 7.64 28.13
C LYS A 170 -5.22 7.50 29.40
N LYS A 171 -5.72 6.76 30.40
CA LYS A 171 -5.01 6.55 31.69
C LYS A 171 -3.86 5.54 31.60
N SER A 172 -3.88 4.67 30.59
CA SER A 172 -2.91 3.59 30.40
C SER A 172 -1.73 4.01 29.52
N PHE A 173 -1.84 5.13 28.81
CA PHE A 173 -0.80 5.67 27.94
C PHE A 173 0.17 6.60 28.67
N GLN A 174 1.41 6.65 28.18
CA GLN A 174 2.30 7.77 28.47
C GLN A 174 1.83 9.02 27.71
N ASP A 175 2.04 10.22 28.29
CA ASP A 175 1.59 11.49 27.70
C ASP A 175 2.08 11.71 26.25
N ALA A 176 3.30 11.29 25.94
CA ALA A 176 3.86 11.40 24.59
C ALA A 176 3.15 10.45 23.61
N GLU A 177 3.02 9.17 23.97
CA GLU A 177 2.38 8.14 23.14
C GLU A 177 0.89 8.46 22.91
N TYR A 178 0.20 8.97 23.92
CA TYR A 178 -1.19 9.44 23.78
C TYR A 178 -1.31 10.59 22.77
N LYS A 179 -0.40 11.58 22.83
CA LYS A 179 -0.38 12.71 21.89
C LYS A 179 -0.12 12.25 20.46
N GLU A 180 0.77 11.27 20.27
CA GLU A 180 1.05 10.66 18.97
C GLU A 180 -0.19 9.95 18.41
N TRP A 181 -0.83 9.08 19.20
CA TRP A 181 -2.05 8.40 18.73
C TRP A 181 -3.21 9.37 18.50
N LYS A 182 -3.32 10.42 19.30
CA LYS A 182 -4.28 11.50 19.05
C LYS A 182 -4.00 12.19 17.71
N HIS A 183 -2.74 12.39 17.36
CA HIS A 183 -2.37 12.92 16.05
C HIS A 183 -2.77 11.95 14.92
N VAL A 184 -2.49 10.65 15.06
CA VAL A 184 -2.90 9.62 14.08
C VAL A 184 -4.41 9.59 13.89
N VAL A 185 -5.21 9.68 14.96
CA VAL A 185 -6.68 9.74 14.85
C VAL A 185 -7.14 10.99 14.09
N GLN A 186 -6.46 12.13 14.27
CA GLN A 186 -6.74 13.33 13.48
C GLN A 186 -6.34 13.17 12.01
N GLU A 187 -5.20 12.54 11.72
CA GLU A 187 -4.79 12.21 10.35
C GLU A 187 -5.83 11.32 9.66
N ILE A 188 -6.28 10.23 10.30
CA ILE A 188 -7.35 9.36 9.79
C ILE A 188 -8.60 10.19 9.48
N ALA A 189 -9.05 11.03 10.42
CA ALA A 189 -10.25 11.85 10.22
C ALA A 189 -10.11 12.84 9.05
N ARG A 190 -8.93 13.47 8.89
CA ARG A 190 -8.64 14.36 7.75
C ARG A 190 -8.62 13.60 6.43
N PHE A 191 -7.99 12.42 6.42
CA PHE A 191 -7.90 11.56 5.24
C PHE A 191 -9.28 11.10 4.77
N LEU A 192 -10.10 10.55 5.68
CA LEU A 192 -11.46 10.12 5.36
C LEU A 192 -12.35 11.27 4.86
N ARG A 193 -12.17 12.47 5.41
CA ARG A 193 -12.87 13.67 4.92
C ARG A 193 -12.45 14.04 3.50
N ALA A 194 -11.15 13.96 3.20
CA ALA A 194 -10.62 14.26 1.86
C ALA A 194 -11.02 13.20 0.83
N ASP A 195 -11.20 11.94 1.24
CA ASP A 195 -11.67 10.84 0.38
C ASP A 195 -13.19 10.80 0.21
N SER A 196 -13.96 11.40 1.13
CA SER A 196 -15.43 11.37 1.13
C SER A 196 -16.11 11.70 -0.22
N PRO A 197 -15.67 12.69 -1.01
CA PRO A 197 -16.28 12.99 -2.31
C PRO A 197 -16.17 11.84 -3.34
N PHE A 198 -15.23 10.91 -3.12
CA PHE A 198 -14.92 9.80 -4.03
C PHE A 198 -15.49 8.47 -3.54
N MET A 199 -16.25 8.45 -2.44
CA MET A 199 -16.77 7.20 -1.86
C MET A 199 -17.68 6.41 -2.81
N ASN A 200 -18.38 7.11 -3.71
CA ASN A 200 -19.28 6.51 -4.71
C ASN A 200 -18.64 6.44 -6.11
N MET A 201 -17.37 6.81 -6.24
CA MET A 201 -16.67 6.78 -7.52
C MET A 201 -15.94 5.45 -7.68
N ARG A 202 -16.07 4.85 -8.86
CA ARG A 202 -15.26 3.69 -9.26
C ARG A 202 -13.78 4.05 -9.14
N PRO A 203 -12.95 3.24 -8.44
CA PRO A 203 -11.51 3.44 -8.42
C PRO A 203 -10.96 3.47 -9.84
N LEU A 204 -9.94 4.31 -10.07
CA LEU A 204 -9.32 4.43 -11.39
C LEU A 204 -8.47 3.18 -11.66
N ARG A 205 -9.09 2.09 -12.12
CA ARG A 205 -8.46 0.81 -12.46
C ARG A 205 -8.69 0.50 -13.94
N TYR A 206 -7.69 -0.09 -14.58
CA TYR A 206 -7.90 -0.59 -15.94
C TYR A 206 -8.89 -1.76 -15.93
N SER A 207 -9.86 -1.70 -16.84
CA SER A 207 -10.89 -2.69 -17.00
C SER A 207 -11.18 -2.94 -18.45
N TYR A 208 -11.04 -4.20 -18.85
CA TYR A 208 -11.40 -4.62 -20.19
C TYR A 208 -12.89 -4.36 -20.52
N ALA A 209 -13.76 -4.30 -19.50
CA ALA A 209 -15.20 -4.08 -19.70
C ALA A 209 -15.54 -2.61 -20.01
N PHE A 210 -14.77 -1.66 -19.47
CA PHE A 210 -15.07 -0.23 -19.54
C PHE A 210 -14.06 0.58 -20.35
N ASP A 211 -12.84 0.07 -20.51
CA ASP A 211 -11.76 0.73 -21.23
C ASP A 211 -11.68 0.24 -22.67
N PRO A 212 -11.30 1.11 -23.62
CA PRO A 212 -11.14 0.73 -25.02
C PRO A 212 -10.08 -0.37 -25.19
N PRO A 213 -10.31 -1.34 -26.09
CA PRO A 213 -9.33 -2.39 -26.37
C PRO A 213 -7.98 -1.78 -26.78
N PRO A 214 -6.84 -2.37 -26.38
CA PRO A 214 -5.51 -1.82 -26.68
C PRO A 214 -5.30 -1.55 -28.17
N ASP A 215 -5.88 -2.38 -29.04
CA ASP A 215 -5.79 -2.28 -30.49
C ASP A 215 -6.48 -1.03 -31.08
N THR A 216 -7.36 -0.39 -30.31
CA THR A 216 -8.05 0.85 -30.71
C THR A 216 -7.27 2.11 -30.32
N LEU A 217 -6.20 1.97 -29.53
CA LEU A 217 -5.34 3.08 -29.14
C LEU A 217 -4.40 3.47 -30.30
N ARG A 218 -4.09 4.77 -30.42
CA ARG A 218 -3.18 5.28 -31.46
C ARG A 218 -1.84 4.57 -31.37
N THR A 219 -1.46 3.88 -32.44
CA THR A 219 -0.17 3.19 -32.52
C THR A 219 0.94 4.23 -32.65
N VAL A 220 1.89 4.23 -31.71
CA VAL A 220 3.12 5.05 -31.82
C VAL A 220 3.86 4.66 -33.11
N PRO A 221 4.38 5.62 -33.90
CA PRO A 221 5.09 5.35 -35.15
C PRO A 221 6.15 4.25 -34.98
N THR A 222 6.22 3.34 -35.95
CA THR A 222 7.04 2.10 -35.98
C THR A 222 8.57 2.30 -35.95
N THR A 223 9.06 3.51 -35.66
CA THR A 223 10.50 3.83 -35.61
C THR A 223 11.21 3.13 -34.45
N VAL A 224 10.49 2.81 -33.37
CA VAL A 224 10.95 1.93 -32.31
C VAL A 224 10.51 0.52 -32.68
N LYS A 225 11.46 -0.41 -32.94
CA LYS A 225 11.16 -1.85 -33.07
C LYS A 225 10.11 -2.20 -32.02
N LYS A 226 8.99 -2.85 -32.40
CA LYS A 226 7.91 -3.31 -31.51
C LYS A 226 8.49 -4.24 -30.42
N ARG A 227 9.20 -3.68 -29.46
CA ARG A 227 9.49 -4.30 -28.17
C ARG A 227 8.14 -4.18 -27.49
N GLY A 228 7.46 -5.28 -27.24
CA GLY A 228 6.20 -5.28 -26.49
C GLY A 228 6.48 -4.75 -25.09
N LEU A 229 6.42 -3.41 -24.95
CA LEU A 229 6.79 -2.72 -23.73
C LEU A 229 5.70 -2.97 -22.69
N VAL A 230 6.11 -3.29 -21.47
CA VAL A 230 5.19 -3.59 -20.36
C VAL A 230 5.53 -2.68 -19.20
N LEU A 231 4.53 -1.98 -18.66
CA LEU A 231 4.70 -1.23 -17.41
C LEU A 231 5.06 -2.21 -16.29
N SER A 232 6.29 -2.07 -15.79
CA SER A 232 6.99 -3.11 -15.06
C SER A 232 7.33 -2.68 -13.63
N ASP A 233 7.69 -1.40 -13.46
CA ASP A 233 8.00 -0.80 -12.17
C ASP A 233 7.35 0.58 -12.06
N THR A 234 7.01 0.96 -10.84
CA THR A 234 6.47 2.27 -10.52
C THR A 234 7.14 2.83 -9.27
N ILE A 235 7.59 4.08 -9.33
CA ILE A 235 8.00 4.87 -8.16
C ILE A 235 6.95 5.94 -7.92
N LEU A 236 6.30 5.91 -6.75
CA LEU A 236 5.34 6.91 -6.31
C LEU A 236 5.98 7.72 -5.18
N CYS A 237 6.37 8.95 -5.48
CA CYS A 237 6.98 9.86 -4.52
C CYS A 237 6.04 11.04 -4.29
N SER A 238 5.68 11.29 -3.03
CA SER A 238 4.91 12.48 -2.67
C SER A 238 5.46 13.18 -1.43
N TYR A 239 5.51 14.51 -1.52
CA TYR A 239 5.73 15.39 -0.40
C TYR A 239 5.18 16.80 -0.63
N TYR A 240 4.12 17.14 0.10
CA TYR A 240 3.72 18.54 0.35
C TYR A 240 3.73 18.89 1.85
N PRO A 241 4.11 20.13 2.22
CA PRO A 241 3.93 20.60 3.60
C PRO A 241 2.45 20.54 4.01
N ASN A 242 2.17 19.91 5.16
CA ASN A 242 0.81 19.73 5.70
C ASN A 242 -0.15 18.93 4.80
N GLU A 243 0.38 18.05 3.96
CA GLU A 243 -0.41 17.16 3.12
C GLU A 243 -1.31 16.22 3.95
N VAL A 244 -2.54 16.00 3.46
CA VAL A 244 -3.45 15.05 4.07
C VAL A 244 -2.97 13.63 3.76
N LYS A 245 -2.61 12.90 4.81
CA LYS A 245 -2.13 11.53 4.73
C LYS A 245 -2.75 10.65 5.80
N PHE A 246 -2.63 9.35 5.57
CA PHE A 246 -2.80 8.34 6.59
C PHE A 246 -1.64 7.35 6.48
N THR A 247 -0.86 7.20 7.55
CA THR A 247 0.44 6.50 7.51
C THR A 247 1.40 7.19 6.52
N ASP A 248 1.94 6.45 5.55
CA ASP A 248 2.82 6.92 4.48
C ASP A 248 2.07 7.12 3.14
N LEU A 249 0.73 7.00 3.16
CA LEU A 249 -0.11 7.26 1.98
C LEU A 249 -0.75 8.64 2.08
N SER A 250 -0.26 9.57 1.27
CA SER A 250 -0.99 10.78 0.92
C SER A 250 -2.16 10.47 -0.02
N ILE A 251 -3.13 11.38 -0.12
CA ILE A 251 -4.36 11.17 -0.91
C ILE A 251 -4.07 10.95 -2.40
N ASP A 252 -3.10 11.66 -2.96
CA ASP A 252 -2.64 11.53 -4.34
C ASP A 252 -2.00 10.16 -4.59
N VAL A 253 -1.07 9.72 -3.73
CA VAL A 253 -0.44 8.40 -3.81
C VAL A 253 -1.46 7.29 -3.62
N PHE A 254 -2.41 7.44 -2.69
CA PHE A 254 -3.53 6.49 -2.52
C PHE A 254 -4.30 6.28 -3.82
N ARG A 255 -4.58 7.35 -4.58
CA ARG A 255 -5.23 7.26 -5.89
C ARG A 255 -4.32 6.66 -6.95
N MET A 256 -3.06 7.08 -7.01
CA MET A 256 -2.08 6.54 -7.96
C MET A 256 -1.85 5.04 -7.76
N VAL A 257 -1.91 4.55 -6.52
CA VAL A 257 -1.85 3.11 -6.23
C VAL A 257 -3.01 2.35 -6.88
N GLN A 258 -4.23 2.91 -6.87
CA GLN A 258 -5.40 2.28 -7.49
C GLN A 258 -5.21 2.14 -9.01
N CYS A 259 -4.52 3.10 -9.66
CA CYS A 259 -4.19 3.05 -11.09
C CYS A 259 -3.28 1.90 -11.50
N LEU A 260 -2.57 1.29 -10.54
CA LEU A 260 -1.65 0.18 -10.79
C LEU A 260 -2.33 -1.19 -10.67
N GLU A 261 -3.61 -1.21 -10.29
CA GLU A 261 -4.36 -2.44 -10.04
C GLU A 261 -5.26 -2.77 -11.23
N TRP A 262 -5.24 -4.04 -11.65
CA TRP A 262 -6.30 -4.56 -12.53
C TRP A 262 -7.65 -4.54 -11.81
N GLU A 263 -8.71 -4.19 -12.56
CA GLU A 263 -10.06 -4.43 -12.08
C GLU A 263 -10.36 -5.95 -12.07
N PRO A 264 -10.98 -6.49 -10.99
CA PRO A 264 -11.43 -7.89 -10.98
C PRO A 264 -12.40 -8.16 -12.13
N CYS A 265 -12.26 -9.29 -12.81
CA CYS A 265 -13.11 -9.66 -13.95
C CYS A 265 -14.38 -10.40 -13.48
N GLY A 266 -15.48 -10.29 -14.25
CA GLY A 266 -16.74 -11.03 -14.04
C GLY A 266 -17.86 -10.25 -13.33
N SER A 267 -18.95 -10.94 -12.97
CA SER A 267 -20.13 -10.38 -12.28
C SER A 267 -19.84 -9.77 -10.90
N PHE A 268 -18.62 -9.93 -10.41
CA PHE A 268 -18.11 -9.41 -9.15
C PHE A 268 -17.60 -7.96 -9.25
N ALA A 269 -17.42 -7.43 -10.46
CA ALA A 269 -17.16 -6.00 -10.68
C ALA A 269 -18.36 -5.10 -10.33
N LEU A 270 -19.57 -5.66 -10.29
CA LEU A 270 -20.82 -4.93 -10.04
C LEU A 270 -21.30 -4.97 -8.58
N ASN A 271 -20.79 -5.90 -7.77
CA ASN A 271 -21.22 -6.05 -6.38
C ASN A 271 -20.08 -5.66 -5.43
N ASP A 272 -20.22 -4.50 -4.82
CA ASP A 272 -19.31 -3.93 -3.81
C ASP A 272 -19.33 -4.70 -2.47
N GLY A 273 -19.71 -5.98 -2.49
CA GLY A 273 -20.10 -6.73 -1.31
C GLY A 273 -19.84 -8.21 -1.48
N TYR A 274 -18.95 -8.72 -0.62
CA TYR A 274 -19.24 -9.97 0.06
C TYR A 274 -20.69 -9.85 0.56
N SER A 275 -21.63 -10.56 -0.06
CA SER A 275 -22.97 -10.65 0.51
C SER A 275 -22.81 -11.35 1.86
N ALA A 276 -23.23 -10.70 2.94
CA ALA A 276 -23.08 -11.18 4.32
C ALA A 276 -23.92 -12.45 4.63
N HIS A 277 -24.29 -13.23 3.61
CA HIS A 277 -25.16 -14.40 3.73
C HIS A 277 -24.51 -15.74 3.37
N ASP A 278 -23.25 -15.79 2.93
CA ASP A 278 -22.52 -17.06 2.79
C ASP A 278 -21.83 -17.46 4.12
N GLU A 279 -22.66 -17.70 5.14
CA GLU A 279 -22.27 -18.16 6.48
C GLU A 279 -22.05 -19.69 6.56
N SER A 280 -21.79 -20.38 5.45
CA SER A 280 -21.46 -21.82 5.48
C SER A 280 -19.95 -22.01 5.51
N GLY A 281 -19.42 -22.30 6.70
CA GLY A 281 -18.01 -22.56 6.98
C GLY A 281 -17.45 -23.83 6.35
N GLN A 282 -17.43 -23.94 5.02
CA GLN A 282 -16.69 -24.96 4.31
C GLN A 282 -15.61 -24.33 3.42
N ASN A 283 -14.37 -24.75 3.67
CA ASN A 283 -13.18 -24.64 2.81
C ASN A 283 -13.42 -24.05 1.41
N GLN A 284 -13.27 -22.73 1.27
CA GLN A 284 -12.98 -22.14 -0.03
C GLN A 284 -11.58 -21.55 -0.03
N PRO A 285 -10.53 -22.37 -0.23
CA PRO A 285 -9.28 -21.82 -0.71
C PRO A 285 -9.52 -21.40 -2.16
N ASN A 286 -9.26 -20.13 -2.50
CA ASN A 286 -9.09 -19.64 -3.88
C ASN A 286 -10.29 -19.08 -4.67
N LEU A 287 -11.44 -18.71 -4.08
CA LEU A 287 -12.51 -18.08 -4.89
C LEU A 287 -12.07 -16.78 -5.59
N LEU A 288 -11.15 -16.01 -4.98
CA LEU A 288 -10.58 -14.77 -5.55
C LEU A 288 -9.34 -14.98 -6.42
N LYS A 289 -8.65 -16.12 -6.29
CA LYS A 289 -7.57 -16.50 -7.20
C LYS A 289 -8.12 -16.82 -8.59
N ASP A 290 -9.37 -17.27 -8.65
CA ASP A 290 -10.14 -17.49 -9.89
C ASP A 290 -10.77 -16.20 -10.48
N LEU A 291 -10.64 -15.04 -9.82
CA LEU A 291 -11.19 -13.75 -10.31
C LEU A 291 -10.21 -12.92 -11.14
N ARG A 292 -8.94 -13.29 -11.14
CA ARG A 292 -7.93 -12.68 -12.01
C ARG A 292 -7.89 -13.47 -13.30
N ASP A 293 -8.16 -12.81 -14.42
CA ASP A 293 -7.93 -13.40 -15.74
C ASP A 293 -6.44 -13.79 -15.85
N ALA A 294 -6.17 -15.09 -15.98
CA ALA A 294 -4.82 -15.63 -16.09
C ALA A 294 -4.09 -15.14 -17.35
N ALA A 295 -4.83 -14.60 -18.33
CA ALA A 295 -4.26 -13.97 -19.52
C ALA A 295 -3.71 -12.55 -19.24
N LEU A 296 -4.09 -11.90 -18.14
CA LEU A 296 -3.59 -10.55 -17.82
C LEU A 296 -2.14 -10.60 -17.31
N PRO A 297 -1.28 -9.67 -17.77
CA PRO A 297 0.09 -9.57 -17.25
C PRO A 297 0.08 -9.18 -15.77
N PRO A 298 1.17 -9.44 -15.02
CA PRO A 298 1.28 -9.00 -13.63
C PRO A 298 1.18 -7.48 -13.51
N ASN A 299 0.64 -7.01 -12.39
CA ASN A 299 0.69 -5.60 -12.01
C ASN A 299 2.15 -5.12 -11.92
N PRO A 300 2.43 -3.82 -12.15
CA PRO A 300 3.77 -3.28 -11.98
C PRO A 300 4.20 -3.31 -10.52
N LEU A 301 5.49 -3.52 -10.28
CA LEU A 301 6.06 -3.47 -8.94
C LEU A 301 6.12 -2.02 -8.46
N LYS A 302 5.43 -1.70 -7.37
CA LYS A 302 5.37 -0.34 -6.83
C LYS A 302 6.39 -0.12 -5.70
N THR A 303 6.90 1.09 -5.63
CA THR A 303 7.73 1.58 -4.53
C THR A 303 7.20 2.96 -4.12
N ILE A 304 6.75 3.08 -2.89
CA ILE A 304 6.16 4.32 -2.36
C ILE A 304 7.19 5.00 -1.48
N LEU A 305 7.46 6.26 -1.75
CA LEU A 305 8.41 7.09 -1.02
C LEU A 305 7.67 8.31 -0.46
N TYR A 306 7.55 8.39 0.86
CA TYR A 306 7.02 9.56 1.54
C TYR A 306 8.19 10.38 2.11
N ARG A 307 8.27 11.66 1.74
CA ARG A 307 9.35 12.57 2.17
C ARG A 307 10.78 12.05 1.94
N PRO A 308 11.12 11.44 0.78
CA PRO A 308 12.50 11.00 0.57
C PRO A 308 13.43 12.22 0.51
N SER A 309 14.71 12.02 0.87
CA SER A 309 15.77 12.94 0.46
C SER A 309 16.10 12.74 -1.03
N VAL A 310 16.76 13.71 -1.67
CA VAL A 310 17.20 13.57 -3.07
C VAL A 310 18.09 12.34 -3.26
N THR A 311 19.07 12.14 -2.36
CA THR A 311 19.96 10.97 -2.41
C THR A 311 19.19 9.66 -2.26
N HIS A 312 18.20 9.60 -1.36
CA HIS A 312 17.37 8.41 -1.20
C HIS A 312 16.56 8.11 -2.46
N PHE A 313 15.91 9.12 -3.03
CA PHE A 313 15.17 8.99 -4.28
C PHE A 313 16.08 8.49 -5.42
N LEU A 314 17.25 9.12 -5.62
CA LEU A 314 18.18 8.74 -6.68
C LEU A 314 18.73 7.32 -6.49
N THR A 315 18.95 6.89 -5.25
CA THR A 315 19.36 5.51 -4.94
C THR A 315 18.29 4.50 -5.35
N VAL A 316 17.02 4.77 -5.00
CA VAL A 316 15.88 3.93 -5.38
C VAL A 316 15.71 3.92 -6.90
N LEU A 317 15.76 5.09 -7.54
CA LEU A 317 15.65 5.24 -8.98
C LEU A 317 16.75 4.48 -9.72
N SER A 318 18.00 4.58 -9.27
CA SER A 318 19.13 3.86 -9.84
C SER A 318 18.95 2.35 -9.72
N THR A 319 18.60 1.86 -8.53
CA THR A 319 18.36 0.44 -8.29
C THR A 319 17.26 -0.10 -9.21
N LYS A 320 16.13 0.61 -9.30
CA LYS A 320 15.00 0.21 -10.16
C LYS A 320 15.36 0.26 -11.65
N CYS A 321 16.13 1.25 -12.08
CA CYS A 321 16.57 1.40 -13.47
C CYS A 321 17.53 0.27 -13.91
N GLU A 322 18.41 -0.17 -13.01
CA GLU A 322 19.33 -1.28 -13.24
C GLU A 322 18.60 -2.62 -13.32
N GLU A 323 17.65 -2.87 -12.41
CA GLU A 323 16.86 -4.11 -12.37
C GLU A 323 15.74 -4.17 -13.42
N LEU A 324 15.43 -3.07 -14.12
CA LEU A 324 14.34 -3.00 -15.08
C LEU A 324 14.53 -4.00 -16.24
N PRO A 325 13.51 -4.83 -16.57
CA PRO A 325 13.57 -5.76 -17.69
C PRO A 325 13.81 -5.06 -19.03
N SER A 326 14.36 -5.79 -20.01
CA SER A 326 14.67 -5.23 -21.35
C SER A 326 13.46 -4.70 -22.13
N ASN A 327 12.26 -5.19 -21.81
CA ASN A 327 10.97 -4.73 -22.34
C ASN A 327 10.15 -3.94 -21.30
N GLY A 328 10.75 -3.58 -20.15
CA GLY A 328 10.06 -2.85 -19.09
C GLY A 328 10.01 -1.35 -19.36
N ILE A 329 8.88 -0.73 -19.00
CA ILE A 329 8.77 0.72 -18.76
C ILE A 329 8.67 0.95 -17.25
N MET A 330 9.31 2.00 -16.76
CA MET A 330 9.15 2.47 -15.38
C MET A 330 8.30 3.74 -15.33
N LEU A 331 7.24 3.74 -14.53
CA LEU A 331 6.49 4.95 -14.19
C LEU A 331 7.15 5.65 -13.00
N ILE A 332 7.32 6.95 -13.08
CA ILE A 332 7.76 7.81 -11.98
C ILE A 332 6.68 8.86 -11.77
N TYR A 333 6.03 8.84 -10.60
CA TYR A 333 5.15 9.89 -10.14
C TYR A 333 5.89 10.71 -9.08
N LEU A 334 6.09 11.99 -9.35
CA LEU A 334 6.69 12.95 -8.42
C LEU A 334 5.67 14.03 -8.10
N SER A 335 5.27 14.08 -6.84
CA SER A 335 4.35 15.07 -6.30
C SER A 335 5.10 15.86 -5.24
N ALA A 336 5.50 17.09 -5.57
CA ALA A 336 6.29 17.89 -4.63
C ALA A 336 6.20 19.38 -4.89
N THR A 337 6.41 20.16 -3.83
CA THR A 337 6.43 21.62 -3.94
C THR A 337 7.67 22.06 -4.72
N GLY A 338 7.47 22.98 -5.67
CA GLY A 338 8.57 23.61 -6.38
C GLY A 338 9.20 24.72 -5.56
N GLU A 339 10.53 24.77 -5.53
CA GLU A 339 11.25 25.90 -4.93
C GLU A 339 11.34 27.03 -5.96
N MET A 340 10.45 28.02 -5.83
CA MET A 340 10.55 29.26 -6.59
C MET A 340 11.44 30.20 -5.80
N GLY A 341 12.61 30.56 -6.34
CA GLY A 341 13.66 31.31 -5.66
C GLY A 341 13.14 32.52 -4.89
N THR A 342 12.89 32.36 -3.60
CA THR A 342 12.79 33.46 -2.65
C THR A 342 14.09 33.50 -1.90
N SER A 343 14.93 34.48 -2.23
CA SER A 343 16.13 34.82 -1.48
C SER A 343 15.84 34.84 0.03
N GLY A 344 16.39 33.92 0.80
CA GLY A 344 16.23 33.96 2.26
C GLY A 344 16.68 32.69 3.00
N PHE A 345 17.97 32.62 3.30
CA PHE A 345 18.57 31.82 4.38
C PHE A 345 18.30 30.30 4.39
N CYS A 346 19.26 29.55 3.83
CA CYS A 346 19.56 28.20 4.30
C CYS A 346 20.64 28.31 5.39
N PRO A 347 20.38 28.02 6.68
CA PRO A 347 21.46 27.88 7.65
C PRO A 347 22.17 26.55 7.39
N ASP A 348 23.48 26.63 7.15
CA ASP A 348 24.41 25.49 7.06
C ASP A 348 24.06 24.43 8.11
N THR A 349 23.61 23.27 7.66
CA THR A 349 23.41 22.12 8.53
C THR A 349 24.28 21.00 8.02
N GLY A 350 25.37 20.75 8.74
CA GLY A 350 26.43 19.82 8.38
C GLY A 350 25.94 18.40 8.11
N GLU A 351 26.69 17.74 7.23
CA GLU A 351 26.54 16.36 6.83
C GLU A 351 26.53 15.43 8.06
N ASN A 352 25.35 14.91 8.41
CA ASN A 352 25.22 13.69 9.20
C ASN A 352 24.60 12.62 8.29
N VAL A 353 25.41 12.12 7.36
CA VAL A 353 25.14 10.89 6.63
C VAL A 353 25.45 9.74 7.59
N LEU A 354 24.45 9.23 8.31
CA LEU A 354 24.46 7.86 8.85
C LEU A 354 23.10 7.43 9.45
N SER A 355 22.60 6.32 8.90
CA SER A 355 21.70 5.33 9.51
C SER A 355 20.40 5.82 10.17
N ASN A 356 19.32 5.94 9.39
CA ASN A 356 17.95 5.73 9.87
C ASN A 356 17.01 5.44 8.68
N PHE A 357 17.23 4.32 8.01
CA PHE A 357 16.52 3.98 6.76
C PHE A 357 15.20 3.21 6.93
N ASN A 358 14.71 2.96 8.14
CA ASN A 358 13.46 2.21 8.35
C ASN A 358 12.80 2.55 9.69
N LYS A 359 12.20 3.74 9.81
CA LYS A 359 11.56 4.09 11.08
C LYS A 359 10.32 4.96 10.95
N PHE A 360 9.33 4.53 10.19
CA PHE A 360 7.93 4.86 10.52
C PHE A 360 6.97 3.74 10.13
N ASP A 361 7.39 2.53 10.44
CA ASP A 361 6.44 1.45 10.55
C ASP A 361 5.75 1.58 11.91
N ILE A 362 4.43 1.44 11.94
CA ILE A 362 3.61 1.50 13.17
C ILE A 362 4.16 0.55 14.27
N SER A 363 5.09 -0.36 13.96
CA SER A 363 5.78 -1.27 14.90
C SER A 363 7.01 -0.70 15.65
N SER A 364 7.52 0.51 15.37
CA SER A 364 8.72 1.05 16.04
C SER A 364 8.52 2.45 16.63
N LEU A 365 8.05 2.52 17.88
CA LEU A 365 8.18 3.72 18.71
C LEU A 365 9.66 3.96 19.03
N SER A 366 10.24 5.04 18.53
CA SER A 366 11.27 5.77 19.28
C SER A 366 11.55 7.16 18.70
N HIS A 367 11.41 8.15 19.59
CA HIS A 367 12.08 9.45 19.62
C HIS A 367 11.99 10.34 18.37
N THR A 368 11.14 11.36 18.44
CA THR A 368 11.62 12.75 18.33
C THR A 368 10.78 13.68 19.21
N SER A 369 11.43 14.20 20.24
CA SER A 369 10.98 15.37 21.00
C SER A 369 10.77 16.58 20.08
N SER A 370 9.78 17.38 20.43
CA SER A 370 9.47 18.73 19.93
C SER A 370 10.70 19.61 19.61
N LYS A 371 11.18 19.52 18.38
CA LYS A 371 11.76 20.60 17.56
C LYS A 371 11.50 20.18 16.11
N GLU A 372 11.07 21.10 15.24
CA GLU A 372 11.01 20.84 13.80
C GLU A 372 12.43 20.49 13.30
N ASN A 373 12.77 19.20 13.31
CA ASN A 373 13.90 18.71 12.56
C ASN A 373 13.53 18.91 11.10
N LYS A 374 14.10 19.95 10.47
CA LYS A 374 14.09 20.14 9.03
C LYS A 374 14.95 19.04 8.40
N GLU A 375 14.44 17.81 8.42
CA GLU A 375 15.04 16.72 7.66
C GLU A 375 15.00 17.06 6.17
N PRO A 376 16.05 16.72 5.41
CA PRO A 376 16.13 16.99 3.99
C PRO A 376 15.02 16.23 3.26
N CYS A 377 14.01 16.97 2.83
CA CYS A 377 12.90 16.47 2.02
C CYS A 377 13.12 16.90 0.57
N LEU A 378 12.65 16.09 -0.37
CA LEU A 378 12.76 16.34 -1.80
C LEU A 378 11.91 17.53 -2.21
N TRP A 379 12.55 18.52 -2.82
CA TRP A 379 11.90 19.64 -3.50
C TRP A 379 12.11 19.51 -5.02
N LEU A 380 11.28 20.17 -5.81
CA LEU A 380 11.47 20.24 -7.25
C LEU A 380 12.11 21.60 -7.61
N GLY A 381 13.28 21.54 -8.23
CA GLY A 381 14.03 22.73 -8.65
C GLY A 381 13.71 23.15 -10.06
N CYS A 382 13.89 24.44 -10.35
CA CYS A 382 13.96 24.96 -11.72
C CYS A 382 15.41 25.37 -12.02
N ARG A 383 15.77 25.48 -13.30
CA ARG A 383 17.16 25.67 -13.78
C ARG A 383 17.90 26.89 -13.16
N GLU A 384 17.18 27.79 -12.50
CA GLU A 384 17.67 29.06 -11.95
C GLU A 384 17.76 29.06 -10.42
N THR A 385 17.35 27.99 -9.72
CA THR A 385 17.41 27.92 -8.25
C THR A 385 18.55 27.02 -7.79
N GLU A 386 19.45 27.53 -6.95
CA GLU A 386 20.50 26.74 -6.28
C GLU A 386 19.97 26.28 -4.91
N GLY A 387 19.48 25.04 -4.83
CA GLY A 387 18.95 24.44 -3.60
C GLY A 387 19.61 23.08 -3.32
N SER A 388 20.08 22.86 -2.09
CA SER A 388 20.84 21.65 -1.71
C SER A 388 20.01 20.36 -1.62
N ASN A 389 18.68 20.43 -1.74
CA ASN A 389 17.76 19.29 -1.67
C ASN A 389 16.67 19.33 -2.78
N CYS A 390 17.01 19.85 -3.94
CA CYS A 390 16.13 19.85 -5.12
C CYS A 390 16.47 18.71 -6.08
N ILE A 391 15.45 18.09 -6.68
CA ILE A 391 15.60 17.38 -7.94
C ILE A 391 15.41 18.35 -9.08
N TYR A 392 16.34 18.32 -10.03
CA TYR A 392 16.27 19.05 -11.27
C TYR A 392 15.94 18.10 -12.44
N PRO A 393 15.42 18.62 -13.55
CA PRO A 393 15.19 17.82 -14.75
C PRO A 393 16.46 17.12 -15.23
N GLY A 394 17.62 17.74 -15.00
CA GLY A 394 18.94 17.21 -15.34
C GLY A 394 19.30 15.91 -14.61
N ASP A 395 18.82 15.73 -13.37
CA ASP A 395 19.12 14.55 -12.56
C ASP A 395 18.43 13.29 -13.10
N LEU A 396 17.38 13.46 -13.91
CA LEU A 396 16.66 12.35 -14.52
C LEU A 396 17.28 11.87 -15.85
N ILE A 397 18.15 12.68 -16.48
CA ILE A 397 18.80 12.36 -17.77
C ILE A 397 19.53 11.01 -17.76
N PRO A 398 20.34 10.66 -16.74
CA PRO A 398 21.05 9.39 -16.74
C PRO A 398 20.13 8.17 -16.84
N PHE A 399 18.88 8.31 -16.37
CA PHE A 399 17.89 7.24 -16.32
C PHE A 399 17.05 7.14 -17.61
N THR A 400 17.07 8.13 -18.50
CA THR A 400 16.32 8.09 -19.79
C THR A 400 16.88 7.10 -20.80
N ARG A 401 17.99 6.42 -20.47
CA ARG A 401 18.50 5.26 -21.23
C ARG A 401 17.58 4.05 -21.17
N ARG A 402 16.67 4.00 -20.19
CA ARG A 402 15.58 3.03 -20.10
C ARG A 402 14.26 3.71 -20.49
N PRO A 403 13.26 2.96 -20.97
CA PRO A 403 11.92 3.50 -21.17
C PRO A 403 11.31 3.99 -19.86
N LEU A 404 10.92 5.26 -19.80
CA LEU A 404 10.34 5.90 -18.64
C LEU A 404 9.01 6.56 -19.00
N PHE A 405 8.08 6.57 -18.06
CA PHE A 405 6.88 7.40 -18.09
C PHE A 405 6.91 8.31 -16.86
N LEU A 406 6.89 9.63 -17.05
CA LEU A 406 7.09 10.60 -15.98
C LEU A 406 5.82 11.43 -15.78
N VAL A 407 5.37 11.52 -14.53
CA VAL A 407 4.26 12.38 -14.10
C VAL A 407 4.80 13.31 -13.01
N ILE A 408 4.82 14.61 -13.30
CA ILE A 408 5.25 15.66 -12.35
C ILE A 408 4.03 16.45 -11.91
N ASP A 409 3.61 16.26 -10.67
CA ASP A 409 2.55 17.01 -10.02
C ASP A 409 3.16 18.12 -9.15
N SER A 410 3.38 19.29 -9.76
CA SER A 410 4.03 20.43 -9.12
C SER A 410 3.72 21.75 -9.81
N SER A 411 3.78 22.84 -9.06
CA SER A 411 3.79 24.21 -9.61
C SER A 411 4.98 24.48 -10.55
N THR A 412 6.06 23.69 -10.45
CA THR A 412 7.27 23.82 -11.29
C THR A 412 7.35 22.77 -12.40
N SER A 413 6.28 22.04 -12.69
CA SER A 413 6.25 21.01 -13.74
C SER A 413 6.72 21.55 -15.10
N TYR A 414 6.45 22.82 -15.42
CA TYR A 414 6.88 23.47 -16.66
C TYR A 414 8.40 23.42 -16.87
N ALA A 415 9.19 23.46 -15.80
CA ALA A 415 10.65 23.39 -15.86
C ALA A 415 11.13 21.99 -16.26
N PHE A 416 10.45 20.95 -15.78
CA PHE A 416 10.71 19.56 -16.19
C PHE A 416 10.36 19.31 -17.65
N LYS A 417 9.28 19.91 -18.11
CA LYS A 417 8.92 19.88 -19.54
C LYS A 417 9.98 20.55 -20.40
N ALA A 418 10.34 21.79 -20.10
CA ALA A 418 11.30 22.56 -20.88
C ALA A 418 12.69 21.92 -20.86
N GLY A 419 13.19 21.54 -19.68
CA GLY A 419 14.51 20.94 -19.52
C GLY A 419 14.67 19.62 -20.27
N LEU A 420 13.69 18.72 -20.21
CA LEU A 420 13.76 17.45 -20.94
C LEU A 420 13.57 17.62 -22.46
N PHE A 421 12.76 18.58 -22.90
CA PHE A 421 12.55 18.86 -24.32
C PHE A 421 13.80 19.46 -24.98
N ASP A 422 14.46 20.42 -24.32
CA ASP A 422 15.70 21.05 -24.81
C ASP A 422 16.83 20.02 -25.00
N LEU A 423 16.85 18.98 -24.18
CA LEU A 423 17.86 17.92 -24.21
C LEU A 423 17.49 16.77 -25.16
N PHE A 424 16.20 16.56 -25.44
CA PHE A 424 15.70 15.51 -26.30
C PHE A 424 14.54 16.03 -27.17
N PRO A 425 14.83 16.64 -28.33
CA PRO A 425 13.81 17.20 -29.22
C PRO A 425 12.83 16.15 -29.80
N SER A 426 13.15 14.86 -29.67
CA SER A 426 12.36 13.71 -30.12
C SER A 426 11.40 13.15 -29.08
N LEU A 427 11.33 13.72 -27.87
CA LEU A 427 10.34 13.34 -26.85
C LEU A 427 8.95 13.87 -27.24
N GLU A 428 8.01 12.97 -27.56
CA GLU A 428 6.58 13.33 -27.70
C GLU A 428 6.02 13.72 -26.32
N LEU A 429 5.80 15.02 -26.11
CA LEU A 429 5.19 15.58 -24.90
C LEU A 429 3.78 16.09 -25.23
N SER A 430 2.74 15.42 -24.72
CA SER A 430 1.36 15.93 -24.77
C SER A 430 1.13 16.99 -23.68
N ASN A 431 0.35 18.02 -23.98
CA ASN A 431 -0.07 19.06 -23.03
C ASN A 431 -1.58 18.92 -22.81
N HIS A 432 -2.04 18.74 -21.58
CA HIS A 432 -3.46 18.91 -21.24
C HIS A 432 -3.59 19.96 -20.14
N TYR A 433 -4.23 21.08 -20.49
CA TYR A 433 -4.67 22.13 -19.57
C TYR A 433 -6.10 21.77 -19.12
N LEU A 434 -6.35 21.72 -17.81
CA LEU A 434 -7.69 21.53 -17.26
C LEU A 434 -8.31 22.91 -16.97
N ASP A 435 -8.87 23.54 -18.00
CA ASP A 435 -9.81 24.65 -17.82
C ASP A 435 -11.25 24.09 -17.66
N ASN A 436 -12.07 24.85 -16.93
CA ASN A 436 -13.37 24.51 -16.32
C ASN A 436 -14.52 24.02 -17.23
N GLU A 437 -14.28 23.56 -18.46
CA GLU A 437 -15.34 23.17 -19.40
C GLU A 437 -15.06 21.79 -20.04
N GLY A 438 -15.85 20.79 -19.65
CA GLY A 438 -16.26 19.70 -20.54
C GLY A 438 -15.29 18.55 -20.80
N TRP A 439 -15.43 17.47 -20.03
CA TRP A 439 -14.92 16.13 -20.38
C TRP A 439 -15.71 15.54 -21.55
N ARG A 440 -15.31 15.80 -22.80
CA ARG A 440 -15.76 15.01 -23.97
C ARG A 440 -14.58 14.64 -24.85
N SER A 441 -14.28 13.34 -24.85
CA SER A 441 -13.28 12.65 -25.67
C SER A 441 -11.83 12.97 -25.31
N PHE A 442 -10.96 11.95 -25.17
CA PHE A 442 -9.64 11.82 -25.84
C PHE A 442 -8.83 10.64 -25.25
N PRO A 443 -7.99 9.97 -26.08
CA PRO A 443 -7.28 8.74 -25.74
C PRO A 443 -5.93 8.99 -25.06
N PHE A 444 -5.46 7.96 -24.34
CA PHE A 444 -4.17 7.81 -23.65
C PHE A 444 -2.99 8.65 -24.17
N LEU A 445 -2.57 9.61 -23.32
CA LEU A 445 -1.21 10.12 -23.03
C LEU A 445 -1.44 11.49 -22.38
N ALA A 446 -1.41 11.57 -21.04
CA ALA A 446 -1.73 12.81 -20.35
C ALA A 446 -0.64 13.21 -19.35
N TYR A 447 -0.03 14.36 -19.64
CA TYR A 447 0.65 15.25 -18.72
C TYR A 447 -0.41 15.90 -17.82
N LEU A 448 -0.32 15.76 -16.49
CA LEU A 448 -1.19 16.47 -15.55
C LEU A 448 -0.46 17.70 -15.01
N ASN A 449 -1.05 18.87 -15.19
CA ASN A 449 -0.55 20.13 -14.64
C ASN A 449 -1.64 20.69 -13.71
N LEU A 450 -1.50 20.51 -12.40
CA LEU A 450 -2.41 21.11 -11.42
C LEU A 450 -1.84 22.47 -10.97
N LEU A 451 -2.29 23.55 -11.61
CA LEU A 451 -2.14 24.89 -11.05
C LEU A 451 -3.22 25.10 -10.00
N GLY A 452 -2.79 25.26 -8.76
CA GLY A 452 -3.67 25.47 -7.62
C GLY A 452 -4.49 26.76 -7.73
N THR A 453 -5.79 26.63 -7.58
CA THR A 453 -6.59 27.61 -6.83
C THR A 453 -7.50 26.87 -5.86
N LYS A 454 -7.46 27.30 -4.60
CA LYS A 454 -8.39 26.87 -3.56
C LYS A 454 -9.80 27.32 -3.96
N GLY A 455 -10.78 26.41 -3.98
CA GLY A 455 -12.19 26.79 -4.04
C GLY A 455 -13.06 25.76 -4.75
N LEU A 456 -14.22 25.45 -4.15
CA LEU A 456 -15.34 24.68 -4.71
C LEU A 456 -15.35 24.58 -6.25
N VAL A 457 -15.34 23.36 -6.79
CA VAL A 457 -16.05 23.04 -8.04
C VAL A 457 -16.67 21.66 -7.94
N THR A 458 -17.98 21.65 -8.16
CA THR A 458 -18.94 20.56 -8.22
C THR A 458 -18.86 19.79 -9.55
N GLY A 459 -18.94 18.46 -9.50
CA GLY A 459 -19.45 17.64 -10.62
C GLY A 459 -18.40 16.97 -11.51
N ILE A 460 -18.28 15.65 -11.40
CA ILE A 460 -17.71 14.78 -12.43
C ILE A 460 -18.89 14.06 -13.08
N HIS A 461 -19.36 14.58 -14.22
CA HIS A 461 -20.25 13.82 -15.11
C HIS A 461 -19.40 13.09 -16.15
N CYS A 462 -19.39 11.76 -16.08
CA CYS A 462 -18.92 10.90 -17.15
C CYS A 462 -19.76 11.12 -18.41
N LEU A 463 -19.13 11.37 -19.55
CA LEU A 463 -19.77 11.40 -20.84
C LEU A 463 -19.36 10.17 -21.66
N MET A 464 -20.22 9.16 -21.60
CA MET A 464 -20.41 8.20 -22.69
C MET A 464 -20.98 8.93 -23.92
N PRO A 465 -20.68 8.48 -25.15
CA PRO A 465 -21.59 8.66 -26.27
C PRO A 465 -22.66 7.55 -26.20
N CYS A 466 -23.72 7.77 -25.42
CA CYS A 466 -24.98 7.07 -25.66
C CYS A 466 -25.63 7.70 -26.89
N THR A 467 -25.46 7.07 -28.05
CA THR A 467 -26.42 7.23 -29.13
C THR A 467 -27.49 6.17 -28.95
N GLU A 468 -28.73 6.64 -28.81
CA GLU A 468 -29.99 5.91 -28.91
C GLU A 468 -30.22 4.75 -27.92
N PHE A 469 -31.05 4.98 -26.90
CA PHE A 469 -32.30 4.22 -26.72
C PHE A 469 -33.22 4.90 -25.70
N CYS A 470 -34.52 4.86 -26.00
CA CYS A 470 -35.68 5.20 -25.18
C CYS A 470 -36.04 6.69 -24.98
N ARG A 471 -36.75 7.21 -25.99
CA ARG A 471 -38.01 7.95 -25.78
C ARG A 471 -38.97 7.09 -24.93
N SER A 472 -39.51 7.69 -23.87
CA SER A 472 -40.90 7.66 -23.37
C SER A 472 -40.93 7.83 -21.87
#